data_AF-T0SX80-F1
#
_entry.id   AF-T0SX80-F1
#
_cell.length_a   1.000
_cell.length_b   1.000
_cell.length_c   1.000
_cell.angle_alpha   90.00
_cell.angle_beta   90.00
_cell.angle_gamma   90.00
#
_symmetry.space_group_name_H-M   'P 1'
#
loop_
_entity.id
_entity.type
_entity.pdbx_description
1 polymer ?
#
loop_
_entity_poly.entity_id
_entity_poly.type
_entity_poly.pdbx_seq_one_letter_code
_entity_poly.pdbx_strand_id
1 'polypeptide(L)'
;MKHKLITLLSLTIYSSLSFADGQIKAFKQPAPIERVQCASTEGTVVLNTFKAQKGNYLTCDQIDSFMQTLENVFEISPVTPDISLFIDKEYSNASFDMGSIIYVPLRLTFHSQFGMTYYGDFYASHSVLAHEYGHAVFSKMLEQEDFFKELKEISLKISSLRLTIQKTFEAGNPGNMVAFYSDMLKSAEQKRLENKVALKVNRMLSPYHELFADLVAALAAGSKRTMVNALYYDELDDRSYQMVLARDFDTNSLNMKGPYMHEEHGMLAPTRRFIGSNLWAETEEEKKELLLNLYKAIVIEVRKQIASDIDKLSPAQMNENLIKTLSKLTTQE
;
A
#
# COMPACT_ATOMS: atom_id res chain seq x y z
N MET A 1 48.51 -17.10 24.26
CA MET A 1 48.09 -15.91 23.51
C MET A 1 46.61 -16.04 23.22
N LYS A 2 45.82 -15.01 23.57
CA LYS A 2 44.36 -15.02 23.62
C LYS A 2 43.77 -15.05 22.20
N HIS A 3 42.94 -16.05 21.89
CA HIS A 3 42.11 -16.05 20.69
C HIS A 3 41.01 -14.98 20.83
N LYS A 4 41.03 -14.01 19.92
CA LYS A 4 39.99 -12.99 19.79
C LYS A 4 38.73 -13.67 19.25
N LEU A 5 37.68 -13.61 20.07
CA LEU A 5 36.30 -13.88 19.70
C LEU A 5 35.92 -12.90 18.58
N ILE A 6 35.70 -13.39 17.36
CA ILE A 6 35.12 -12.61 16.28
C ILE A 6 33.62 -12.60 16.53
N THR A 7 33.14 -11.48 17.08
CA THR A 7 31.72 -11.19 17.21
C THR A 7 31.13 -11.07 15.81
N LEU A 8 30.34 -12.06 15.37
CA LEU A 8 29.45 -11.90 14.23
C LEU A 8 28.47 -10.77 14.56
N LEU A 9 28.70 -9.58 14.01
CA LEU A 9 27.67 -8.55 13.93
C LEU A 9 26.68 -9.00 12.87
N SER A 10 25.55 -9.56 13.31
CA SER A 10 24.37 -9.75 12.49
C SER A 10 23.87 -8.38 12.02
N LEU A 11 24.16 -8.04 10.76
CA LEU A 11 23.51 -6.94 10.05
C LEU A 11 22.05 -7.35 9.78
N THR A 12 21.17 -7.08 10.75
CA THR A 12 19.72 -7.07 10.53
C THR A 12 19.40 -5.87 9.65
N ILE A 13 19.32 -6.12 8.35
CA ILE A 13 18.67 -5.20 7.41
C ILE A 13 17.22 -5.13 7.84
N TYR A 14 16.81 -3.96 8.33
CA TYR A 14 15.43 -3.56 8.56
C TYR A 14 14.71 -3.51 7.21
N SER A 15 14.38 -4.68 6.65
CA SER A 15 13.28 -4.80 5.70
C SER A 15 12.03 -4.56 6.52
N SER A 16 11.53 -3.33 6.43
CA SER A 16 10.43 -2.79 7.20
C SER A 16 9.29 -3.80 7.28
N LEU A 17 9.15 -4.33 8.49
CA LEU A 17 7.95 -4.94 9.03
C LEU A 17 6.75 -4.09 8.64
N SER A 18 6.01 -4.57 7.66
CA SER A 18 4.66 -4.15 7.41
C SER A 18 3.88 -4.28 8.72
N PHE A 19 3.52 -3.11 9.23
CA PHE A 19 2.78 -2.83 10.46
C PHE A 19 3.46 -2.95 11.83
N ALA A 20 4.50 -3.77 12.07
CA ALA A 20 4.94 -4.00 13.46
C ALA A 20 6.10 -3.12 13.98
N ASP A 21 7.03 -2.66 13.14
CA ASP A 21 8.22 -1.91 13.63
C ASP A 21 8.37 -0.52 13.00
N GLY A 22 7.71 -0.28 11.87
CA GLY A 22 7.57 1.06 11.27
C GLY A 22 6.54 1.96 11.96
N GLN A 23 5.54 1.38 12.66
CA GLN A 23 4.41 2.16 13.22
C GLN A 23 4.61 2.64 14.66
N ILE A 24 5.55 2.09 15.44
CA ILE A 24 5.70 2.45 16.86
C ILE A 24 6.75 3.55 17.08
N LYS A 25 7.73 3.73 16.18
CA LYS A 25 8.77 4.77 16.30
C LYS A 25 8.48 6.07 15.55
N ALA A 26 7.43 6.14 14.74
CA ALA A 26 7.15 7.30 13.87
C ALA A 26 6.11 8.30 14.40
N PHE A 27 5.32 7.99 15.43
CA PHE A 27 4.33 8.95 15.94
C PHE A 27 4.86 9.71 17.16
N LYS A 28 5.88 10.55 16.94
CA LYS A 28 5.89 11.85 17.63
C LYS A 28 4.55 12.51 17.32
N GLN A 29 3.92 13.18 18.30
CA GLN A 29 2.66 13.88 18.08
C GLN A 29 2.65 14.52 16.70
N PRO A 30 1.61 14.31 15.87
CA PRO A 30 1.62 14.82 14.53
C PRO A 30 1.88 16.33 14.63
N ALA A 31 3.01 16.78 14.10
CA ALA A 31 3.30 18.21 14.04
C ALA A 31 2.16 18.87 13.24
N PRO A 32 1.85 20.15 13.46
CA PRO A 32 0.88 20.84 12.63
C PRO A 32 1.33 20.77 11.16
N ILE A 33 0.48 20.19 10.32
CA ILE A 33 0.68 20.00 8.88
C ILE A 33 -0.17 21.06 8.17
N GLU A 34 0.37 21.72 7.16
CA GLU A 34 -0.33 22.80 6.43
C GLU A 34 -1.24 22.20 5.36
N ARG A 35 -2.55 22.48 5.42
CA ARG A 35 -3.48 22.13 4.33
C ARG A 35 -3.26 23.01 3.12
N VAL A 36 -3.27 22.39 1.94
CA VAL A 36 -3.22 23.08 0.65
C VAL A 36 -4.58 23.00 0.00
N GLN A 37 -5.07 24.13 -0.51
CA GLN A 37 -6.31 24.22 -1.27
C GLN A 37 -5.96 24.59 -2.71
N CYS A 38 -6.35 23.73 -3.65
CA CYS A 38 -6.23 23.95 -5.09
C CYS A 38 -7.60 23.74 -5.73
N ALA A 39 -7.97 24.58 -6.70
CA ALA A 39 -9.29 24.53 -7.33
C ALA A 39 -9.60 23.16 -7.97
N SER A 40 -8.57 22.50 -8.49
CA SER A 40 -8.62 21.15 -9.07
C SER A 40 -9.06 20.05 -8.11
N THR A 41 -8.99 20.27 -6.80
CA THR A 41 -9.38 19.25 -5.81
C THR A 41 -10.88 19.26 -5.51
N GLU A 42 -11.60 20.31 -5.92
CA GLU A 42 -13.05 20.42 -5.70
C GLU A 42 -13.83 19.39 -6.53
N GLY A 43 -14.62 18.55 -5.86
CA GLY A 43 -15.43 17.51 -6.51
C GLY A 43 -14.66 16.26 -6.92
N THR A 44 -13.39 16.13 -6.51
CA THR A 44 -12.58 14.91 -6.71
C THR A 44 -12.70 13.93 -5.54
N VAL A 45 -12.11 12.74 -5.68
CA VAL A 45 -11.99 11.74 -4.61
C VAL A 45 -11.04 12.17 -3.47
N VAL A 46 -10.33 13.29 -3.60
CA VAL A 46 -9.41 13.79 -2.58
C VAL A 46 -10.09 14.88 -1.75
N LEU A 47 -10.46 14.52 -0.52
CA LEU A 47 -11.17 15.41 0.40
C LEU A 47 -10.26 16.51 0.96
N ASN A 48 -9.00 16.18 1.24
CA ASN A 48 -8.03 17.09 1.83
C ASN A 48 -6.62 16.74 1.34
N THR A 49 -5.80 17.77 1.10
CA THR A 49 -4.38 17.64 0.80
C THR A 49 -3.56 18.40 1.82
N PHE A 50 -2.54 17.76 2.39
CA PHE A 50 -1.71 18.33 3.43
C PHE A 50 -0.21 18.22 3.09
N LYS A 51 0.59 19.24 3.44
CA LYS A 51 2.06 19.24 3.36
C LYS A 51 2.67 18.60 4.60
N ALA A 52 3.12 17.35 4.50
CA ALA A 52 3.70 16.61 5.62
C ALA A 52 4.93 17.28 6.27
N GLN A 53 5.56 18.24 5.58
CA GLN A 53 6.71 19.01 6.07
C GLN A 53 6.49 20.52 5.93
N LYS A 54 7.25 21.32 6.67
CA LYS A 54 7.23 22.79 6.51
C LYS A 54 8.00 23.20 5.25
N GLY A 55 7.52 24.24 4.57
CA GLY A 55 8.23 24.88 3.45
C GLY A 55 7.36 25.02 2.21
N ASN A 56 7.91 25.67 1.18
CA ASN A 56 7.24 25.87 -0.10
C ASN A 56 7.76 24.88 -1.13
N TYR A 57 7.33 23.62 -1.04
CA TYR A 57 7.77 22.54 -1.94
C TYR A 57 6.63 21.89 -2.73
N LEU A 58 5.38 22.18 -2.35
CA LEU A 58 4.18 21.61 -2.95
C LEU A 58 3.37 22.73 -3.63
N THR A 59 3.20 22.61 -4.93
CA THR A 59 2.44 23.51 -5.80
C THR A 59 1.13 22.87 -6.24
N CYS A 60 0.18 23.68 -6.75
CA CYS A 60 -1.06 23.12 -7.28
C CYS A 60 -0.82 22.25 -8.51
N ASP A 61 0.07 22.61 -9.43
CA ASP A 61 0.40 21.79 -10.60
C ASP A 61 0.87 20.36 -10.22
N GLN A 62 1.62 20.23 -9.11
CA GLN A 62 2.03 18.92 -8.59
C GLN A 62 0.85 18.13 -8.00
N ILE A 63 -0.08 18.82 -7.35
CA ILE A 63 -1.32 18.21 -6.84
C ILE A 63 -2.18 17.77 -8.02
N ASP A 64 -2.32 18.58 -9.06
CA ASP A 64 -3.08 18.28 -10.28
C ASP A 64 -2.53 17.04 -10.97
N SER A 65 -1.20 16.93 -11.07
CA SER A 65 -0.55 15.72 -11.58
C SER A 65 -0.92 14.48 -10.77
N PHE A 66 -0.95 14.59 -9.43
CA PHE A 66 -1.41 13.49 -8.56
C PHE A 66 -2.90 13.19 -8.75
N MET A 67 -3.74 14.20 -8.95
CA MET A 67 -5.17 14.00 -9.24
C MET A 67 -5.35 13.22 -10.54
N GLN A 68 -4.62 13.59 -11.61
CA GLN A 68 -4.67 12.85 -12.88
C GLN A 68 -4.31 11.38 -12.72
N THR A 69 -3.38 11.05 -11.82
CA THR A 69 -3.05 9.64 -11.52
C THR A 69 -4.18 8.91 -10.83
N LEU A 70 -4.86 9.58 -9.90
CA LEU A 70 -6.04 9.01 -9.24
C LEU A 70 -7.22 8.87 -10.21
N GLU A 71 -7.38 9.81 -11.14
CA GLU A 71 -8.37 9.74 -12.22
C GLU A 71 -8.13 8.53 -13.13
N ASN A 72 -6.90 8.28 -13.56
CA ASN A 72 -6.57 7.09 -14.35
C ASN A 72 -6.90 5.78 -13.60
N VAL A 73 -6.74 5.75 -12.27
CA VAL A 73 -7.15 4.59 -11.46
C VAL A 73 -8.67 4.53 -11.33
N PHE A 74 -9.33 5.66 -11.11
CA PHE A 74 -10.79 5.79 -11.04
C PHE A 74 -11.45 5.25 -12.30
N GLU A 75 -10.93 5.60 -13.47
CA GLU A 75 -11.46 5.21 -14.78
C GLU A 75 -11.55 3.70 -14.96
N ILE A 76 -10.69 2.93 -14.29
CA ILE A 76 -10.63 1.47 -14.37
C ILE A 76 -11.14 0.77 -13.11
N SER A 77 -11.52 1.51 -12.06
CA SER A 77 -11.89 0.94 -10.77
C SER A 77 -13.40 0.73 -10.63
N PRO A 78 -13.84 -0.36 -9.97
CA PRO A 78 -15.27 -0.62 -9.72
C PRO A 78 -15.85 0.23 -8.58
N VAL A 79 -15.00 0.79 -7.72
CA VAL A 79 -15.37 1.67 -6.60
C VAL A 79 -14.34 2.79 -6.45
N THR A 80 -14.76 3.91 -5.87
CA THR A 80 -14.00 5.16 -5.91
C THR A 80 -13.96 5.77 -4.51
N PRO A 81 -13.10 5.22 -3.62
CA PRO A 81 -13.07 5.66 -2.22
C PRO A 81 -12.52 7.08 -2.10
N ASP A 82 -13.15 7.84 -1.21
CA ASP A 82 -12.66 9.14 -0.79
C ASP A 82 -11.42 8.98 0.11
N ILE A 83 -10.41 9.80 -0.16
CA ILE A 83 -9.14 9.79 0.58
C ILE A 83 -8.70 11.20 0.99
N SER A 84 -7.71 11.28 1.86
CA SER A 84 -6.92 12.49 2.13
C SER A 84 -5.45 12.20 1.85
N LEU A 85 -4.78 13.12 1.17
CA LEU A 85 -3.37 13.01 0.80
C LEU A 85 -2.48 13.77 1.78
N PHE A 86 -1.44 13.11 2.26
CA PHE A 86 -0.35 13.70 3.01
C PHE A 86 0.90 13.60 2.14
N ILE A 87 1.37 14.75 1.67
CA ILE A 87 2.42 14.80 0.65
C ILE A 87 3.73 15.26 1.29
N ASP A 88 4.69 14.34 1.37
CA ASP A 88 6.07 14.61 1.78
C ASP A 88 6.88 15.19 0.62
N LYS A 89 7.91 15.99 0.92
CA LYS A 89 8.81 16.47 -0.14
C LYS A 89 9.61 15.32 -0.73
N GLU A 90 10.29 14.59 0.12
CA GLU A 90 11.20 13.49 -0.21
C GLU A 90 11.05 12.42 0.87
N TYR A 91 10.79 11.18 0.47
CA TYR A 91 10.73 10.04 1.38
C TYR A 91 10.94 8.73 0.61
N SER A 92 11.35 7.68 1.31
CA SER A 92 11.63 6.37 0.70
C SER A 92 10.44 5.44 0.64
N ASN A 93 9.25 5.92 1.02
CA ASN A 93 8.07 5.07 1.12
C ASN A 93 6.78 5.84 0.87
N ALA A 94 5.72 5.10 0.56
CA ALA A 94 4.33 5.55 0.58
C ALA A 94 3.52 4.60 1.48
N SER A 95 2.32 5.01 1.92
CA SER A 95 1.45 4.09 2.65
C SER A 95 -0.01 4.55 2.68
N PHE A 96 -0.92 3.59 2.59
CA PHE A 96 -2.33 3.74 2.93
C PHE A 96 -2.62 3.23 4.35
N ASP A 97 -3.35 4.00 5.15
CA ASP A 97 -3.62 3.66 6.55
C ASP A 97 -4.79 2.67 6.78
N MET A 98 -5.31 2.06 5.70
CA MET A 98 -6.51 1.20 5.65
C MET A 98 -7.84 1.91 5.94
N GLY A 99 -7.82 3.18 6.35
CA GLY A 99 -9.00 3.98 6.58
C GLY A 99 -9.28 4.88 5.39
N SER A 100 -8.64 6.04 5.37
CA SER A 100 -8.85 7.08 4.35
C SER A 100 -7.66 8.00 4.12
N ILE A 101 -6.46 7.66 4.63
CA ILE A 101 -5.27 8.52 4.48
C ILE A 101 -4.21 7.80 3.65
N ILE A 102 -3.72 8.48 2.62
CA ILE A 102 -2.53 8.09 1.86
C ILE A 102 -1.40 9.07 2.16
N TYR A 103 -0.26 8.53 2.55
CA TYR A 103 1.02 9.24 2.65
C TYR A 103 1.84 8.94 1.41
N VAL A 104 2.31 9.97 0.71
CA VAL A 104 3.05 9.82 -0.54
C VAL A 104 4.13 10.91 -0.66
N PRO A 105 5.33 10.62 -1.16
CA PRO A 105 6.32 11.65 -1.42
C PRO A 105 6.16 12.24 -2.82
N LEU A 106 6.42 13.54 -2.98
CA LEU A 106 6.60 14.16 -4.31
C LEU A 106 7.75 13.53 -5.09
N ARG A 107 8.77 13.06 -4.37
CA ARG A 107 9.92 12.37 -4.94
C ARG A 107 10.35 11.22 -4.06
N LEU A 108 10.34 10.01 -4.62
CA LEU A 108 10.92 8.85 -3.95
C LEU A 108 12.44 9.01 -3.80
N THR A 109 12.96 8.65 -2.63
CA THR A 109 14.40 8.65 -2.34
C THR A 109 14.81 7.29 -1.80
N PHE A 110 15.89 6.70 -2.31
CA PHE A 110 16.43 5.44 -1.82
C PHE A 110 17.81 5.67 -1.23
N HIS A 111 18.06 5.11 -0.05
CA HIS A 111 19.35 5.22 0.62
C HIS A 111 20.10 3.90 0.52
N SER A 112 21.31 3.94 -0.03
CA SER A 112 22.16 2.75 -0.07
C SER A 112 22.89 2.55 1.25
N GLN A 113 23.41 1.33 1.45
CA GLN A 113 24.23 0.99 2.60
C GLN A 113 25.52 1.83 2.73
N PHE A 114 25.94 2.51 1.64
CA PHE A 114 27.11 3.37 1.61
C PHE A 114 26.77 4.86 1.88
N GLY A 115 25.52 5.17 2.20
CA GLY A 115 25.07 6.52 2.51
C GLY A 115 24.75 7.38 1.29
N MET A 116 24.76 6.81 0.08
CA MET A 116 24.34 7.49 -1.13
C MET A 116 22.82 7.61 -1.18
N THR A 117 22.32 8.72 -1.69
CA THR A 117 20.88 8.95 -1.92
C THR A 117 20.61 8.92 -3.40
N TYR A 118 19.81 7.94 -3.81
CA TYR A 118 19.25 7.80 -5.15
C TYR A 118 17.88 8.44 -5.16
N TYR A 119 17.58 9.12 -6.24
CA TYR A 119 16.29 9.73 -6.44
C TYR A 119 15.52 8.93 -7.48
N GLY A 120 14.32 8.51 -7.12
CA GLY A 120 13.39 7.92 -8.08
C GLY A 120 13.06 8.92 -9.19
N ASP A 121 12.67 8.37 -10.33
CA ASP A 121 12.10 9.16 -11.42
C ASP A 121 10.80 9.84 -10.95
N PHE A 122 10.42 10.92 -11.61
CA PHE A 122 9.17 11.64 -11.36
C PHE A 122 7.96 10.68 -11.40
N TYR A 123 7.90 9.79 -12.39
CA TYR A 123 6.83 8.80 -12.53
C TYR A 123 6.80 7.75 -11.41
N ALA A 124 7.87 7.61 -10.63
CA ALA A 124 7.93 6.65 -9.54
C ALA A 124 6.93 7.02 -8.42
N SER A 125 6.86 8.31 -8.05
CA SER A 125 5.89 8.82 -7.07
C SER A 125 4.43 8.62 -7.52
N HIS A 126 4.16 8.76 -8.82
CA HIS A 126 2.85 8.49 -9.42
C HIS A 126 2.50 6.99 -9.37
N SER A 127 3.46 6.14 -9.68
CA SER A 127 3.26 4.68 -9.65
C SER A 127 2.97 4.18 -8.24
N VAL A 128 3.69 4.67 -7.23
CA VAL A 128 3.40 4.32 -5.83
C VAL A 128 2.09 4.95 -5.34
N LEU A 129 1.72 6.15 -5.78
CA LEU A 129 0.40 6.72 -5.47
C LEU A 129 -0.73 5.83 -6.01
N ALA A 130 -0.64 5.38 -7.26
CA ALA A 130 -1.61 4.48 -7.85
C ALA A 130 -1.68 3.14 -7.09
N HIS A 131 -0.55 2.62 -6.63
CA HIS A 131 -0.49 1.45 -5.77
C HIS A 131 -1.21 1.68 -4.42
N GLU A 132 -0.88 2.74 -3.69
CA GLU A 132 -1.54 3.05 -2.41
C GLU A 132 -3.04 3.27 -2.58
N TYR A 133 -3.46 3.92 -3.67
CA TYR A 133 -4.87 4.07 -3.98
C TYR A 133 -5.54 2.75 -4.36
N GLY A 134 -4.81 1.83 -5.00
CA GLY A 134 -5.24 0.44 -5.21
C GLY A 134 -5.57 -0.28 -3.90
N HIS A 135 -4.81 -0.05 -2.82
CA HIS A 135 -5.19 -0.57 -1.50
C HIS A 135 -6.49 0.06 -0.99
N ALA A 136 -6.71 1.36 -1.20
CA ALA A 136 -7.95 2.02 -0.81
C ALA A 136 -9.16 1.45 -1.56
N VAL A 137 -9.04 1.25 -2.88
CA VAL A 137 -10.06 0.61 -3.72
C VAL A 137 -10.37 -0.78 -3.19
N PHE A 138 -9.35 -1.62 -2.96
CA PHE A 138 -9.55 -2.97 -2.45
C PHE A 138 -10.21 -3.00 -1.06
N SER A 139 -9.75 -2.16 -0.12
CA SER A 139 -10.40 -2.01 1.19
C SER A 139 -11.85 -1.58 1.08
N LYS A 140 -12.19 -0.72 0.12
CA LYS A 140 -13.58 -0.28 -0.11
C LYS A 140 -14.45 -1.40 -0.64
N MET A 141 -13.92 -2.25 -1.52
CA MET A 141 -14.65 -3.44 -2.00
C MET A 141 -14.91 -4.43 -0.86
N LEU A 142 -13.90 -4.66 0.00
CA LEU A 142 -13.99 -5.57 1.14
C LEU A 142 -14.96 -5.10 2.25
N GLU A 143 -15.42 -3.84 2.26
CA GLU A 143 -16.43 -3.36 3.24
C GLU A 143 -17.73 -4.18 3.23
N GLN A 144 -18.02 -4.84 2.10
CA GLN A 144 -19.18 -5.70 1.94
C GLN A 144 -19.01 -7.05 2.67
N GLU A 145 -17.78 -7.42 3.03
CA GLU A 145 -17.42 -8.70 3.60
C GLU A 145 -17.44 -8.65 5.14
N ASP A 146 -18.24 -9.52 5.76
CA ASP A 146 -18.41 -9.54 7.22
C ASP A 146 -17.10 -9.72 7.99
N PHE A 147 -16.15 -10.50 7.44
CA PHE A 147 -14.85 -10.73 8.08
C PHE A 147 -13.95 -9.49 8.12
N PHE A 148 -14.25 -8.45 7.32
CA PHE A 148 -13.41 -7.24 7.22
C PHE A 148 -14.00 -6.03 7.95
N LYS A 149 -15.31 -6.03 8.25
CA LYS A 149 -16.04 -4.88 8.81
C LYS A 149 -15.37 -4.26 10.03
N GLU A 150 -15.05 -5.07 11.04
CA GLU A 150 -14.48 -4.54 12.30
C GLU A 150 -13.10 -3.91 12.08
N LEU A 151 -12.26 -4.52 11.25
CA LEU A 151 -10.95 -3.97 10.90
C LEU A 151 -11.12 -2.61 10.20
N LYS A 152 -12.06 -2.51 9.26
CA LYS A 152 -12.31 -1.26 8.54
C LYS A 152 -12.88 -0.16 9.44
N GLU A 153 -13.82 -0.48 10.32
CA GLU A 153 -14.39 0.49 11.27
C GLU A 153 -13.32 1.10 12.17
N ILE A 154 -12.43 0.27 12.71
CA ILE A 154 -11.33 0.74 13.57
C ILE A 154 -10.36 1.61 12.76
N SER A 155 -9.99 1.20 11.54
CA SER A 155 -9.10 1.97 10.68
C SER A 155 -9.70 3.33 10.29
N LEU A 156 -10.98 3.38 9.91
CA LEU A 156 -11.68 4.65 9.62
C LEU A 156 -11.74 5.57 10.84
N LYS A 157 -11.95 5.02 12.04
CA LYS A 157 -11.92 5.79 13.28
C LYS A 157 -10.54 6.40 13.52
N ILE A 158 -9.47 5.63 13.30
CA ILE A 158 -8.08 6.11 13.42
C ILE A 158 -7.82 7.25 12.42
N SER A 159 -8.16 7.08 11.15
CA SER A 159 -7.99 8.12 10.13
C SER A 159 -8.78 9.39 10.47
N SER A 160 -10.04 9.24 10.87
CA SER A 160 -10.90 10.36 11.27
C SER A 160 -10.31 11.15 12.45
N LEU A 161 -9.77 10.47 13.46
CA LEU A 161 -9.10 11.12 14.59
C LEU A 161 -7.83 11.85 14.15
N ARG A 162 -7.02 11.26 13.26
CA ARG A 162 -5.83 11.92 12.70
C ARG A 162 -6.18 13.19 11.92
N LEU A 163 -7.19 13.13 11.07
CA LEU A 163 -7.69 14.30 10.33
C LEU A 163 -8.27 15.36 11.26
N THR A 164 -9.00 14.95 12.31
CA THR A 164 -9.54 15.86 13.32
C THR A 164 -8.44 16.59 14.08
N ILE A 165 -7.35 15.89 14.42
CA ILE A 165 -6.18 16.51 15.05
C ILE A 165 -5.57 17.59 14.14
N GLN A 166 -5.42 17.33 12.83
CA GLN A 166 -4.90 18.33 11.89
C GLN A 166 -5.80 19.57 11.78
N LYS A 167 -7.11 19.37 11.61
CA LYS A 167 -8.09 20.47 11.59
C LYS A 167 -8.08 21.28 12.90
N THR A 168 -7.84 20.61 14.02
CA THR A 168 -7.75 21.26 15.34
C THR A 168 -6.47 22.09 15.46
N PHE A 169 -5.35 21.65 14.88
CA PHE A 169 -4.13 22.45 14.78
C PHE A 169 -4.34 23.69 13.91
N GLU A 170 -4.99 23.56 12.75
CA GLU A 170 -5.33 24.68 11.87
C GLU A 170 -6.20 25.72 12.58
N ALA A 171 -7.13 25.27 13.44
CA ALA A 171 -7.97 26.14 14.25
C ALA A 171 -7.26 26.75 15.48
N GLY A 172 -5.95 26.54 15.66
CA GLY A 172 -5.17 27.10 16.75
C GLY A 172 -5.23 26.32 18.07
N ASN A 173 -5.64 25.04 18.04
CA ASN A 173 -5.77 24.15 19.21
C ASN A 173 -6.65 24.74 20.34
N PRO A 174 -7.92 25.09 20.07
CA PRO A 174 -8.80 25.65 21.08
C PRO A 174 -8.97 24.67 22.24
N GLY A 175 -8.89 25.16 23.48
CA GLY A 175 -9.16 24.35 24.68
C GLY A 175 -8.25 23.11 24.83
N ASN A 176 -7.08 23.08 24.20
CA ASN A 176 -6.18 21.92 24.19
C ASN A 176 -6.82 20.64 23.60
N MET A 177 -7.74 20.79 22.65
CA MET A 177 -8.47 19.68 22.03
C MET A 177 -7.56 18.69 21.27
N VAL A 178 -6.38 19.11 20.81
CA VAL A 178 -5.39 18.19 20.22
C VAL A 178 -5.02 17.08 21.19
N ALA A 179 -4.80 17.38 22.47
CA ALA A 179 -4.44 16.38 23.47
C ALA A 179 -5.59 15.38 23.68
N PHE A 180 -6.82 15.88 23.77
CA PHE A 180 -8.03 15.06 23.90
C PHE A 180 -8.17 14.06 22.74
N TYR A 181 -8.10 14.54 21.49
CA TYR A 181 -8.20 13.65 20.32
C TYR A 181 -6.99 12.72 20.19
N SER A 182 -5.80 13.15 20.61
CA SER A 182 -4.61 12.29 20.63
C SER A 182 -4.76 11.11 21.59
N ASP A 183 -5.41 11.29 22.74
CA ASP A 183 -5.66 10.20 23.68
C ASP A 183 -6.74 9.24 23.16
N MET A 184 -7.78 9.76 22.48
CA MET A 184 -8.75 8.92 21.76
C MET A 184 -8.09 8.11 20.64
N LEU A 185 -7.14 8.70 19.90
CA LEU A 185 -6.39 8.03 18.84
C LEU A 185 -5.58 6.86 19.41
N LYS A 186 -4.81 7.09 20.49
CA LYS A 186 -4.05 6.03 21.17
C LYS A 186 -4.96 4.87 21.62
N SER A 187 -6.12 5.18 22.18
CA SER A 187 -7.09 4.16 22.59
C SER A 187 -7.62 3.35 21.38
N ALA A 188 -7.90 4.00 20.26
CA ALA A 188 -8.32 3.31 19.04
C ALA A 188 -7.21 2.43 18.43
N GLU A 189 -5.96 2.92 18.43
CA GLU A 189 -4.79 2.15 17.99
C GLU A 189 -4.55 0.94 18.89
N GLN A 190 -4.68 1.10 20.22
CA GLN A 190 -4.58 -0.02 21.16
C GLN A 190 -5.68 -1.07 20.93
N LYS A 191 -6.94 -0.64 20.71
CA LYS A 191 -8.03 -1.56 20.37
C LYS A 191 -7.72 -2.37 19.10
N ARG A 192 -7.12 -1.73 18.09
CA ARG A 192 -6.70 -2.42 16.86
C ARG A 192 -5.66 -3.51 17.14
N LEU A 193 -4.68 -3.23 18.00
CA LEU A 193 -3.61 -4.17 18.37
C LEU A 193 -4.10 -5.32 19.25
N GLU A 194 -5.13 -5.10 20.07
CA GLU A 194 -5.70 -6.13 20.95
C GLU A 194 -6.70 -7.05 20.22
N ASN A 195 -7.24 -6.61 19.07
CA ASN A 195 -8.18 -7.40 18.30
C ASN A 195 -7.48 -8.51 17.50
N LYS A 196 -7.38 -9.70 18.11
CA LYS A 196 -6.77 -10.89 17.52
C LYS A 196 -7.44 -11.35 16.22
N VAL A 197 -8.77 -11.19 16.10
CA VAL A 197 -9.53 -11.60 14.91
C VAL A 197 -9.19 -10.67 13.75
N ALA A 198 -9.28 -9.35 13.96
CA ALA A 198 -8.91 -8.36 12.95
C ALA A 198 -7.44 -8.51 12.52
N LEU A 199 -6.52 -8.75 13.46
CA LEU A 199 -5.11 -9.01 13.12
C LEU A 199 -4.92 -10.30 12.31
N LYS A 200 -5.68 -11.35 12.60
CA LYS A 200 -5.66 -12.60 11.82
C LYS A 200 -6.13 -12.35 10.39
N VAL A 201 -7.27 -11.68 10.23
CA VAL A 201 -7.81 -11.32 8.91
C VAL A 201 -6.83 -10.43 8.15
N ASN A 202 -6.24 -9.43 8.81
CA ASN A 202 -5.25 -8.55 8.19
C ASN A 202 -4.06 -9.34 7.64
N ARG A 203 -3.49 -10.27 8.42
CA ARG A 203 -2.38 -11.12 7.96
C ARG A 203 -2.75 -12.00 6.76
N MET A 204 -3.99 -12.49 6.70
CA MET A 204 -4.48 -13.25 5.56
C MET A 204 -4.61 -12.39 4.31
N LEU A 205 -5.03 -11.14 4.47
CA LEU A 205 -5.28 -10.19 3.39
C LEU A 205 -4.02 -9.49 2.88
N SER A 206 -2.97 -9.33 3.71
CA SER A 206 -1.77 -8.56 3.36
C SER A 206 -1.19 -8.91 1.97
N PRO A 207 -0.90 -10.17 1.63
CA PRO A 207 -0.37 -10.49 0.29
C PRO A 207 -1.34 -10.15 -0.85
N TYR A 208 -2.65 -10.27 -0.60
CA TYR A 208 -3.68 -9.94 -1.58
C TYR A 208 -3.83 -8.41 -1.77
N HIS A 209 -3.67 -7.64 -0.70
CA HIS A 209 -3.57 -6.17 -0.78
C HIS A 209 -2.44 -5.75 -1.73
N GLU A 210 -1.25 -6.35 -1.57
CA GLU A 210 -0.09 -6.09 -2.42
C GLU A 210 -0.31 -6.47 -3.87
N LEU A 211 -0.87 -7.66 -4.12
CA LEU A 211 -1.17 -8.13 -5.48
C LEU A 211 -2.18 -7.20 -6.17
N PHE A 212 -3.27 -6.85 -5.48
CA PHE A 212 -4.31 -6.02 -6.05
C PHE A 212 -3.81 -4.61 -6.34
N ALA A 213 -3.09 -4.00 -5.40
CA ALA A 213 -2.52 -2.66 -5.56
C ALA A 213 -1.47 -2.59 -6.70
N ASP A 214 -0.58 -3.59 -6.80
CA ASP A 214 0.36 -3.67 -7.92
C ASP A 214 -0.37 -3.80 -9.26
N LEU A 215 -1.46 -4.60 -9.33
CA LEU A 215 -2.24 -4.74 -10.56
C LEU A 215 -2.90 -3.42 -10.94
N VAL A 216 -3.53 -2.72 -9.99
CA VAL A 216 -4.14 -1.40 -10.23
C VAL A 216 -3.12 -0.42 -10.80
N ALA A 217 -1.95 -0.30 -10.16
CA ALA A 217 -0.89 0.58 -10.64
C ALA A 217 -0.41 0.20 -12.05
N ALA A 218 -0.23 -1.10 -12.32
CA ALA A 218 0.21 -1.60 -13.62
C ALA A 218 -0.82 -1.35 -14.73
N LEU A 219 -2.12 -1.57 -14.47
CA LEU A 219 -3.19 -1.34 -15.43
C LEU A 219 -3.45 0.15 -15.72
N ALA A 220 -3.40 0.99 -14.68
CA ALA A 220 -3.57 2.44 -14.80
C ALA A 220 -2.42 3.08 -15.61
N ALA A 221 -1.19 2.60 -15.41
CA ALA A 221 -0.02 3.03 -16.19
C ALA A 221 0.10 2.34 -17.56
N GLY A 222 -0.71 1.31 -17.84
CA GLY A 222 -0.65 0.55 -19.09
C GLY A 222 0.65 -0.26 -19.26
N SER A 223 1.32 -0.64 -18.17
CA SER A 223 2.61 -1.32 -18.22
C SER A 223 2.73 -2.42 -17.15
N LYS A 224 3.12 -3.62 -17.57
CA LYS A 224 3.37 -4.76 -16.67
C LYS A 224 4.53 -4.53 -15.69
N ARG A 225 5.45 -3.61 -16.04
CA ARG A 225 6.70 -3.34 -15.31
C ARG A 225 6.64 -2.07 -14.45
N THR A 226 5.47 -1.46 -14.29
CA THR A 226 5.29 -0.18 -13.57
C THR A 226 6.01 -0.16 -12.23
N MET A 227 5.78 -1.17 -11.38
CA MET A 227 6.40 -1.21 -10.04
C MET A 227 7.90 -1.48 -10.08
N VAL A 228 8.39 -2.22 -11.08
CA VAL A 228 9.84 -2.40 -11.27
C VAL A 228 10.49 -1.07 -11.58
N ASN A 229 9.93 -0.33 -12.54
CA ASN A 229 10.47 0.96 -12.97
C ASN A 229 10.43 2.01 -11.84
N ALA A 230 9.40 1.96 -10.99
CA ALA A 230 9.26 2.90 -9.88
C ALA A 230 10.26 2.64 -8.74
N LEU A 231 10.64 1.38 -8.50
CA LEU A 231 11.40 0.97 -7.30
C LEU A 231 12.86 0.60 -7.60
N TYR A 232 13.21 0.45 -8.88
CA TYR A 232 14.57 0.12 -9.28
C TYR A 232 15.53 1.29 -9.07
N TYR A 233 16.72 0.99 -8.55
CA TYR A 233 17.89 1.87 -8.57
C TYR A 233 19.18 1.03 -8.59
N ASP A 234 20.27 1.60 -9.11
CA ASP A 234 21.49 0.86 -9.48
C ASP A 234 22.19 0.13 -8.32
N GLU A 235 22.02 0.58 -7.07
CA GLU A 235 22.66 0.01 -5.87
C GLU A 235 21.74 -0.91 -5.05
N LEU A 236 20.69 -1.46 -5.67
CA LEU A 236 19.90 -2.52 -5.05
C LEU A 236 20.76 -3.76 -4.80
N ASP A 237 20.76 -4.27 -3.57
CA ASP A 237 21.29 -5.61 -3.30
C ASP A 237 20.44 -6.69 -4.00
N ASP A 238 21.00 -7.89 -4.20
CA ASP A 238 20.34 -8.99 -4.90
C ASP A 238 18.97 -9.34 -4.30
N ARG A 239 18.81 -9.28 -2.97
CA ARG A 239 17.54 -9.61 -2.32
C ARG A 239 16.49 -8.55 -2.63
N SER A 240 16.86 -7.27 -2.53
CA SER A 240 16.00 -6.13 -2.80
C SER A 240 15.63 -6.05 -4.29
N TYR A 241 16.57 -6.35 -5.18
CA TYR A 241 16.30 -6.45 -6.60
C TYR A 241 15.32 -7.58 -6.92
N GLN A 242 15.49 -8.77 -6.32
CA GLN A 242 14.53 -9.86 -6.50
C GLN A 242 13.14 -9.52 -5.90
N MET A 243 13.09 -8.81 -4.76
CA MET A 243 11.81 -8.29 -4.23
C MET A 243 11.10 -7.37 -5.21
N VAL A 244 11.84 -6.46 -5.87
CA VAL A 244 11.29 -5.57 -6.91
C VAL A 244 10.80 -6.38 -8.11
N LEU A 245 11.60 -7.33 -8.61
CA LEU A 245 11.21 -8.22 -9.70
C LEU A 245 10.00 -9.13 -9.38
N ALA A 246 9.75 -9.40 -8.09
CA ALA A 246 8.59 -10.18 -7.63
C ALA A 246 7.26 -9.43 -7.76
N ARG A 247 7.30 -8.12 -8.01
CA ARG A 247 6.14 -7.25 -8.24
C ARG A 247 5.82 -7.04 -9.72
N ASP A 248 6.60 -7.63 -10.61
CA ASP A 248 6.43 -7.54 -12.06
C ASP A 248 5.33 -8.49 -12.56
N PHE A 249 4.51 -8.03 -13.51
CA PHE A 249 3.53 -8.86 -14.20
C PHE A 249 4.09 -9.50 -15.48
N ASP A 250 5.25 -9.04 -15.94
CA ASP A 250 5.92 -9.62 -17.11
C ASP A 250 6.74 -10.88 -16.76
N THR A 251 7.12 -11.63 -17.79
CA THR A 251 8.09 -12.71 -17.67
C THR A 251 9.48 -12.13 -17.37
N ASN A 252 10.14 -12.67 -16.35
CA ASN A 252 11.48 -12.23 -15.96
C ASN A 252 12.30 -13.37 -15.34
N SER A 253 13.54 -13.08 -14.94
CA SER A 253 14.50 -14.05 -14.41
C SER A 253 14.33 -14.38 -12.92
N LEU A 254 13.28 -13.89 -12.25
CA LEU A 254 13.02 -14.11 -10.83
C LEU A 254 12.97 -15.62 -10.49
N ASN A 255 13.72 -16.02 -9.45
CA ASN A 255 13.74 -17.37 -8.91
C ASN A 255 12.51 -17.66 -8.01
N MET A 256 11.49 -18.35 -8.51
CA MET A 256 10.24 -18.60 -7.77
C MET A 256 10.33 -19.41 -6.46
N LYS A 257 11.53 -19.69 -5.96
CA LYS A 257 11.81 -20.35 -4.67
C LYS A 257 12.66 -19.49 -3.71
N GLY A 258 12.89 -18.22 -4.04
CA GLY A 258 13.71 -17.32 -3.21
C GLY A 258 13.02 -16.88 -1.90
N PRO A 259 13.78 -16.31 -0.95
CA PRO A 259 13.28 -15.91 0.37
C PRO A 259 12.20 -14.80 0.31
N TYR A 260 12.21 -13.97 -0.73
CA TYR A 260 11.20 -12.94 -0.99
C TYR A 260 9.77 -13.48 -1.19
N MET A 261 9.63 -14.78 -1.50
CA MET A 261 8.32 -15.42 -1.56
C MET A 261 7.61 -15.46 -0.20
N HIS A 262 8.33 -15.21 0.90
CA HIS A 262 7.76 -15.15 2.25
C HIS A 262 7.44 -13.73 2.72
N GLU A 263 7.80 -12.71 1.94
CA GLU A 263 7.44 -11.30 2.15
C GLU A 263 6.12 -11.00 1.45
N GLU A 264 5.23 -10.23 2.06
CA GLU A 264 3.88 -9.96 1.52
C GLU A 264 3.89 -9.42 0.08
N HIS A 265 4.83 -8.53 -0.23
CA HIS A 265 4.98 -7.92 -1.55
C HIS A 265 5.36 -8.97 -2.62
N GLY A 266 6.21 -9.95 -2.27
CA GLY A 266 6.71 -10.96 -3.20
C GLY A 266 5.92 -12.27 -3.23
N MET A 267 5.08 -12.51 -2.22
CA MET A 267 4.43 -13.80 -1.98
C MET A 267 3.57 -14.30 -3.14
N LEU A 268 2.90 -13.40 -3.86
CA LEU A 268 2.02 -13.72 -4.99
C LEU A 268 2.66 -13.46 -6.37
N ALA A 269 4.00 -13.50 -6.47
CA ALA A 269 4.72 -13.31 -7.74
C ALA A 269 4.29 -14.29 -8.86
N PRO A 270 4.08 -15.61 -8.62
CA PRO A 270 3.53 -16.50 -9.64
C PRO A 270 2.15 -16.05 -10.15
N THR A 271 1.25 -15.59 -9.27
CA THR A 271 -0.05 -15.07 -9.67
C THR A 271 0.08 -13.80 -10.51
N ARG A 272 0.99 -12.88 -10.16
CA ARG A 272 1.28 -11.69 -11.00
C ARG A 272 1.65 -12.09 -12.42
N ARG A 273 2.60 -13.01 -12.58
CA ARG A 273 3.00 -13.51 -13.91
C ARG A 273 1.86 -14.22 -14.64
N PHE A 274 1.04 -14.99 -13.94
CA PHE A 274 -0.13 -15.64 -14.53
C PHE A 274 -1.10 -14.59 -15.11
N ILE A 275 -1.42 -13.56 -14.34
CA ILE A 275 -2.28 -12.45 -14.80
C ILE A 275 -1.65 -11.76 -16.01
N GLY A 276 -0.38 -11.36 -15.93
CA GLY A 276 0.27 -10.66 -17.04
C GLY A 276 0.45 -11.50 -18.30
N SER A 277 0.50 -12.83 -18.20
CA SER A 277 0.67 -13.71 -19.37
C SER A 277 -0.66 -14.14 -20.00
N ASN A 278 -1.74 -14.24 -19.22
CA ASN A 278 -2.98 -14.89 -19.67
C ASN A 278 -4.21 -13.99 -19.60
N LEU A 279 -4.20 -12.96 -18.73
CA LEU A 279 -5.38 -12.16 -18.40
C LEU A 279 -5.11 -10.67 -18.53
N TRP A 280 -4.05 -10.26 -19.23
CA TRP A 280 -3.71 -8.85 -19.33
C TRP A 280 -4.77 -8.10 -20.13
N ALA A 281 -5.36 -7.08 -19.50
CA ALA A 281 -6.44 -6.29 -20.05
C ALA A 281 -5.92 -5.02 -20.75
N GLU A 282 -6.48 -4.67 -21.90
CA GLU A 282 -6.04 -3.52 -22.70
C GLU A 282 -7.06 -2.37 -22.64
N THR A 283 -8.35 -2.68 -22.67
CA THR A 283 -9.44 -1.70 -22.60
C THR A 283 -9.87 -1.39 -21.16
N GLU A 284 -10.55 -0.26 -20.94
CA GLU A 284 -11.05 0.12 -19.62
C GLU A 284 -12.05 -0.89 -19.05
N GLU A 285 -12.94 -1.41 -19.90
CA GLU A 285 -13.92 -2.43 -19.54
C GLU A 285 -13.25 -3.74 -19.11
N GLU A 286 -12.28 -4.24 -19.89
CA GLU A 286 -11.52 -5.45 -19.54
C GLU A 286 -10.72 -5.25 -18.24
N LYS A 287 -10.16 -4.05 -18.01
CA LYS A 287 -9.44 -3.73 -16.77
C LYS A 287 -10.36 -3.78 -15.55
N LYS A 288 -11.56 -3.18 -15.65
CA LYS A 288 -12.60 -3.25 -14.61
C LYS A 288 -12.99 -4.69 -14.32
N GLU A 289 -13.25 -5.47 -15.37
CA GLU A 289 -13.63 -6.87 -15.24
C GLU A 289 -12.54 -7.71 -14.58
N LEU A 290 -11.27 -7.53 -14.98
CA LEU A 290 -10.13 -8.22 -14.38
C LEU A 290 -10.01 -7.90 -12.89
N LEU A 291 -10.12 -6.64 -12.49
CA LEU A 291 -10.08 -6.23 -11.08
C LEU A 291 -11.24 -6.85 -10.28
N LEU A 292 -12.45 -6.88 -10.85
CA LEU A 292 -13.61 -7.52 -10.23
C LEU A 292 -13.43 -9.04 -10.08
N ASN A 293 -12.91 -9.72 -11.10
CA ASN A 293 -12.66 -11.16 -11.07
C ASN A 293 -11.53 -11.52 -10.08
N LEU A 294 -10.47 -10.70 -10.01
CA LEU A 294 -9.43 -10.85 -9.00
C LEU A 294 -10.01 -10.67 -7.59
N TYR A 295 -10.80 -9.62 -7.35
CA TYR A 295 -11.47 -9.41 -6.06
C TYR A 295 -12.32 -10.61 -5.65
N LYS A 296 -13.19 -11.10 -6.54
CA LYS A 296 -14.04 -12.28 -6.29
C LYS A 296 -13.20 -13.51 -5.96
N ALA A 297 -12.12 -13.75 -6.72
CA ALA A 297 -11.22 -14.87 -6.47
C ALA A 297 -10.58 -14.79 -5.08
N ILE A 298 -10.08 -13.61 -4.70
CA ILE A 298 -9.49 -13.38 -3.37
C ILE A 298 -10.52 -13.63 -2.26
N VAL A 299 -11.72 -13.09 -2.37
CA VAL A 299 -12.79 -13.28 -1.36
C VAL A 299 -13.12 -14.76 -1.20
N ILE A 300 -13.22 -15.52 -2.30
CA ILE A 300 -13.44 -16.97 -2.25
C ILE A 300 -12.32 -17.67 -1.47
N GLU A 301 -11.05 -17.36 -1.75
CA GLU A 301 -9.92 -18.00 -1.07
C GLU A 301 -9.82 -17.62 0.41
N VAL A 302 -10.07 -16.36 0.76
CA VAL A 302 -10.08 -15.90 2.16
C VAL A 302 -11.21 -16.58 2.93
N ARG A 303 -12.42 -16.68 2.36
CA ARG A 303 -13.55 -17.38 3.00
C ARG A 303 -13.25 -18.85 3.23
N LYS A 304 -12.63 -19.55 2.25
CA LYS A 304 -12.18 -20.94 2.43
C LYS A 304 -11.16 -21.07 3.56
N GLN A 305 -10.20 -20.16 3.62
CA GLN A 305 -9.16 -20.15 4.64
C GLN A 305 -9.74 -19.93 6.04
N ILE A 306 -10.68 -18.99 6.19
CA ILE A 306 -11.43 -18.75 7.43
C ILE A 306 -12.23 -20.00 7.83
N ALA A 307 -12.99 -20.58 6.91
CA ALA A 307 -13.82 -21.77 7.19
C ALA A 307 -12.98 -23.00 7.58
N SER A 308 -11.73 -23.08 7.10
CA SER A 308 -10.79 -24.16 7.42
C SER A 308 -9.92 -23.87 8.65
N ASP A 309 -10.08 -22.71 9.28
CA ASP A 309 -9.27 -22.19 10.39
C ASP A 309 -7.74 -22.21 10.14
N ILE A 310 -7.31 -22.07 8.89
CA ILE A 310 -5.89 -22.06 8.53
C ILE A 310 -5.33 -20.64 8.70
N ASP A 311 -4.48 -20.41 9.70
CA ASP A 311 -3.92 -19.06 9.96
C ASP A 311 -3.02 -18.57 8.82
N LYS A 312 -2.18 -19.44 8.25
CA LYS A 312 -1.24 -19.08 7.17
C LYS A 312 -1.10 -20.20 6.15
N LEU A 313 -1.30 -19.85 4.88
CA LEU A 313 -0.97 -20.70 3.74
C LEU A 313 0.48 -20.49 3.32
N SER A 314 1.11 -21.52 2.76
CA SER A 314 2.40 -21.35 2.11
C SER A 314 2.25 -20.52 0.82
N PRO A 315 3.30 -19.81 0.36
CA PRO A 315 3.25 -19.06 -0.90
C PRO A 315 2.82 -19.93 -2.08
N ALA A 316 3.30 -21.19 -2.15
CA ALA A 316 2.91 -22.14 -3.19
C ALA A 316 1.39 -22.38 -3.20
N GLN A 317 0.80 -22.67 -2.03
CA GLN A 317 -0.65 -22.90 -1.90
C GLN A 317 -1.46 -21.65 -2.24
N MET A 318 -1.04 -20.46 -1.79
CA MET A 318 -1.75 -19.22 -2.10
C MET A 318 -1.80 -18.94 -3.60
N ASN A 319 -0.66 -19.09 -4.29
CA ASN A 319 -0.62 -18.89 -5.74
C ASN A 319 -1.43 -19.95 -6.49
N GLU A 320 -1.25 -21.24 -6.17
CA GLU A 320 -1.99 -22.33 -6.84
C GLU A 320 -3.50 -22.16 -6.68
N ASN A 321 -3.97 -21.91 -5.46
CA ASN A 321 -5.38 -21.74 -5.18
C ASN A 321 -5.97 -20.51 -5.87
N LEU A 322 -5.28 -19.35 -5.77
CA LEU A 322 -5.77 -18.12 -6.37
C LEU A 322 -5.80 -18.20 -7.90
N ILE A 323 -4.74 -18.71 -8.53
CA ILE A 323 -4.70 -18.91 -9.99
C ILE A 323 -5.84 -19.83 -10.42
N LYS A 324 -6.03 -20.97 -9.76
CA LYS A 324 -7.10 -21.92 -10.09
C LYS A 324 -8.49 -21.30 -9.98
N THR A 325 -8.73 -20.50 -8.94
CA THR A 325 -10.03 -19.82 -8.78
C THR A 325 -10.22 -18.71 -9.79
N LEU A 326 -9.17 -17.92 -10.07
CA LEU A 326 -9.22 -16.86 -11.07
C LEU A 326 -9.44 -17.41 -12.49
N SER A 327 -8.77 -18.50 -12.87
CA SER A 327 -9.02 -19.18 -14.16
C SER A 327 -10.48 -19.59 -14.31
N LYS A 328 -11.08 -20.17 -13.26
CA LYS A 328 -12.50 -20.58 -13.32
C LYS A 328 -13.47 -19.42 -13.52
N LEU A 329 -13.18 -18.26 -12.92
CA LEU A 329 -14.02 -17.07 -13.05
C LEU A 329 -13.88 -16.40 -14.42
N THR A 330 -12.76 -16.62 -15.11
CA THR A 330 -12.44 -15.97 -16.39
C THR A 330 -12.71 -16.87 -17.61
N THR A 331 -12.88 -18.18 -17.44
CA THR A 331 -13.22 -19.12 -18.51
C THR A 331 -14.70 -19.48 -18.59
N GLN A 332 -15.56 -18.89 -17.76
CA GLN A 332 -17.02 -19.12 -17.81
C GLN A 332 -17.67 -18.16 -18.82
N GLU A 333 -17.46 -18.42 -20.10
CA GLU A 333 -18.32 -17.99 -21.21
C GLU A 333 -18.94 -19.20 -21.91
#